data_AF-A0A1Y1KLV2-F1
#
_entry.id   AF-A0A1Y1KLV2-F1
#
_cell.length_a   1.000
_cell.length_b   1.000
_cell.length_c   1.000
_cell.angle_alpha   90.00
_cell.angle_beta   90.00
_cell.angle_gamma   90.00
#
_symmetry.space_group_name_H-M   'P 1'
#
loop_
_entity.id
_entity.type
_entity.pdbx_description
1 polymer ?
#
loop_
_entity_poly.entity_id
_entity_poly.type
_entity_poly.pdbx_seq_one_letter_code
_entity_poly.pdbx_strand_id
1 'polypeptide(L)'
;MDNFSAFKFENHMSEIKRMLQTCNRPLEQFINRTLEKRSYLTTHNKSPEIEFYKKLDVHYEPLLNNELVESYQCFKYGNMFLGTADNLCFCNLTDGSIVKIVRIHKKIETSEGFIIFKK
;
A
#
# COMPACT_ATOMS: atom_id res chain seq x y z
N MET A 1 -18.89 -18.67 12.86
CA MET A 1 -18.95 -17.19 12.95
C MET A 1 -18.62 -16.84 14.40
N ASP A 2 -17.45 -17.26 14.87
CA ASP A 2 -17.16 -17.48 16.30
C ASP A 2 -15.91 -16.72 16.78
N ASN A 3 -15.58 -15.61 16.10
CA ASN A 3 -14.32 -14.90 16.33
C ASN A 3 -14.39 -13.83 17.42
N PHE A 4 -15.49 -13.75 18.17
CA PHE A 4 -15.67 -12.66 19.14
C PHE A 4 -16.45 -13.11 20.38
N SER A 5 -15.72 -13.22 21.51
CA SER A 5 -16.32 -13.25 22.84
C SER A 5 -16.74 -11.83 23.26
N ALA A 6 -17.84 -11.73 24.00
CA ALA A 6 -18.27 -10.53 24.70
C ALA A 6 -17.25 -10.06 25.78
N PHE A 7 -16.32 -10.94 26.16
CA PHE A 7 -15.24 -10.65 27.10
C PHE A 7 -13.93 -10.42 26.34
N LYS A 8 -13.42 -9.18 26.36
CA LYS A 8 -12.18 -8.79 25.66
C LYS A 8 -10.98 -9.70 26.00
N PHE A 9 -10.91 -10.19 27.24
CA PHE A 9 -9.80 -11.04 27.69
C PHE A 9 -9.85 -12.48 27.14
N GLU A 10 -11.03 -13.03 26.85
CA GLU A 10 -11.15 -14.37 26.26
C GLU A 10 -10.63 -14.42 24.83
N ASN A 11 -10.82 -13.34 24.07
CA ASN A 11 -10.30 -13.23 22.71
C ASN A 11 -8.76 -13.30 22.71
N HIS A 12 -8.11 -12.60 23.64
CA HIS A 12 -6.65 -12.66 23.81
C HIS A 12 -6.18 -14.04 24.28
N MET A 13 -6.90 -14.67 25.20
CA MET A 13 -6.56 -16.00 25.70
C MET A 13 -6.63 -17.08 24.62
N SER A 14 -7.64 -17.00 23.74
CA SER A 14 -7.79 -17.91 22.60
C SER A 14 -6.60 -17.80 21.64
N GLU A 15 -6.17 -16.57 21.33
CA GLU A 15 -4.99 -16.33 20.49
C GLU A 15 -3.72 -16.91 21.12
N ILE A 16 -3.49 -16.65 22.42
CA ILE A 16 -2.33 -17.18 23.15
C ILE A 16 -2.35 -18.72 23.16
N LYS A 17 -3.49 -19.35 23.44
CA LYS A 17 -3.61 -20.82 23.40
C LYS A 17 -3.25 -21.39 22.03
N ARG A 18 -3.69 -20.76 20.94
CA ARG A 18 -3.32 -21.18 19.58
C ARG A 18 -1.82 -21.05 19.32
N MET A 19 -1.14 -20.10 19.96
CA MET A 19 0.32 -19.94 19.90
C MET A 19 1.08 -20.98 20.74
N LEU A 20 0.42 -21.69 21.65
CA LEU A 20 1.04 -22.69 22.54
C LEU A 20 0.54 -24.09 22.17
N GLN A 21 1.16 -24.72 21.17
CA GLN A 21 0.72 -26.03 20.67
C GLN A 21 1.04 -27.19 21.61
N THR A 22 2.07 -27.06 22.44
CA THR A 22 2.43 -28.06 23.45
C THR A 22 2.74 -27.39 24.79
N CYS A 23 2.62 -28.16 25.88
CA CYS A 23 2.97 -27.69 27.22
C CYS A 23 4.48 -27.53 27.46
N ASN A 24 5.32 -27.98 26.51
CA ASN A 24 6.77 -27.91 26.64
C ASN A 24 7.28 -26.53 26.22
N ARG A 25 7.97 -25.86 27.15
CA ARG A 25 8.61 -24.54 26.93
C ARG A 25 7.64 -23.49 26.33
N PRO A 26 6.51 -23.22 26.99
CA PRO A 26 5.47 -22.35 26.44
C PRO A 26 5.96 -20.93 26.17
N LEU A 27 6.83 -20.40 27.03
CA LEU A 27 7.40 -19.07 26.84
C LEU A 27 8.27 -18.99 25.58
N GLU A 28 9.08 -20.00 25.31
CA GLU A 28 9.93 -20.08 24.11
C GLU A 28 9.07 -20.15 22.84
N GLN A 29 8.02 -20.98 22.85
CA GLN A 29 7.07 -21.05 21.73
C GLN A 29 6.37 -19.71 21.46
N PHE A 30 5.93 -19.03 22.52
CA PHE A 30 5.26 -17.75 22.40
C PHE A 30 6.19 -16.67 21.82
N ILE A 31 7.41 -16.57 22.33
CA ILE A 31 8.42 -15.62 21.84
C ILE A 31 8.73 -15.89 20.37
N ASN A 32 9.03 -17.15 20.00
CA ASN A 32 9.39 -17.51 18.63
C ASN A 32 8.26 -17.17 17.65
N ARG A 33 7.01 -17.55 17.96
CA ARG A 33 5.85 -17.23 17.10
C ARG A 33 5.55 -15.74 17.02
N THR A 34 5.77 -15.00 18.10
CA THR A 34 5.63 -13.53 18.10
C THR A 34 6.66 -12.87 17.19
N LEU A 35 7.91 -13.35 17.25
CA LEU A 35 9.00 -12.89 16.38
C LEU A 35 8.75 -13.25 14.91
N GLU A 36 8.26 -14.45 14.62
CA GLU A 36 7.85 -14.88 13.27
C GLU A 36 6.73 -13.97 12.72
N LYS A 37 5.66 -13.77 13.50
CA LYS A 37 4.53 -12.89 13.12
C LYS A 37 5.00 -11.47 12.85
N ARG A 38 5.89 -10.93 13.70
CA ARG A 38 6.48 -9.59 13.52
C ARG A 38 7.36 -9.52 12.28
N SER A 39 8.19 -10.53 12.04
CA SER A 39 9.07 -10.61 10.87
C SER A 39 8.26 -10.68 9.57
N TYR A 40 7.22 -11.51 9.55
CA TYR A 40 6.27 -11.60 8.43
C TYR A 40 5.63 -10.23 8.14
N LEU A 41 5.08 -9.57 9.17
CA LEU A 41 4.49 -8.24 9.03
C LEU A 41 5.52 -7.20 8.55
N THR A 42 6.76 -7.26 9.01
CA THR A 42 7.79 -6.29 8.61
C THR A 42 8.21 -6.47 7.15
N THR A 43 8.28 -7.71 6.67
CA THR A 43 8.59 -8.02 5.27
C THR A 43 7.44 -7.67 4.33
N HIS A 44 6.19 -7.86 4.78
CA HIS A 44 5.00 -7.66 3.94
C HIS A 44 4.31 -6.29 4.09
N ASN A 45 4.63 -5.50 5.11
CA ASN A 45 4.09 -4.14 5.30
C ASN A 45 5.02 -3.04 4.79
N LYS A 46 6.03 -3.35 3.97
CA LYS A 46 6.67 -2.29 3.18
C LYS A 46 5.63 -1.76 2.21
N SER A 47 5.22 -0.50 2.39
CA SER A 47 4.43 0.20 1.38
C SER A 47 5.12 0.02 0.03
N PRO A 48 4.40 -0.38 -1.02
CA PRO A 48 5.01 -0.56 -2.33
C PRO A 48 5.71 0.74 -2.74
N GLU A 49 6.99 0.66 -3.08
CA GLU A 49 7.71 1.81 -3.62
C GLU A 49 7.08 2.20 -4.96
N ILE A 50 6.87 3.50 -5.15
CA ILE A 50 6.31 4.06 -6.38
C ILE A 50 7.47 4.47 -7.26
N GLU A 51 7.58 3.83 -8.42
CA GLU A 51 8.59 4.15 -9.42
C GLU A 51 7.92 4.75 -10.66
N PHE A 52 8.40 5.91 -11.11
CA PHE A 52 7.88 6.59 -12.29
C PHE A 52 8.66 6.20 -13.55
N TYR A 53 7.95 6.00 -14.66
CA TYR A 53 8.49 5.50 -15.92
C TYR A 53 8.07 6.38 -17.09
N LYS A 54 8.93 6.40 -18.12
CA LYS A 54 8.71 7.13 -19.38
C LYS A 54 8.38 8.60 -19.14
N LYS A 55 9.40 9.34 -18.70
CA LYS A 55 9.33 10.81 -18.58
C LYS A 55 8.97 11.40 -19.94
N LEU A 56 8.00 12.31 -19.95
CA LEU A 56 7.49 12.96 -21.16
C LEU A 56 8.13 14.35 -21.31
N ASP A 57 7.87 15.24 -20.36
CA ASP A 57 8.30 16.62 -20.38
C ASP A 57 8.45 17.22 -18.97
N VAL A 58 8.84 18.49 -18.93
CA VAL A 58 8.92 19.32 -17.73
C VAL A 58 8.22 20.63 -18.00
N HIS A 59 7.24 20.98 -17.18
CA HIS A 59 6.42 22.18 -17.36
C HIS A 59 5.85 22.67 -16.03
N TYR A 60 5.24 23.85 -16.05
CA TYR A 60 4.47 24.38 -14.92
C TYR A 60 3.03 23.87 -14.99
N GLU A 61 2.55 23.20 -13.95
CA GLU A 61 1.20 22.61 -13.94
C GLU A 61 0.19 23.54 -13.22
N PRO A 62 -0.82 24.09 -13.93
CA PRO A 62 -1.77 25.03 -13.33
C PRO A 62 -2.64 24.41 -12.23
N LEU A 63 -2.92 23.11 -12.30
CA LEU A 63 -3.68 22.40 -11.27
C LEU A 63 -2.89 22.20 -9.96
N LEU A 64 -1.58 22.44 -10.00
CA LEU A 64 -0.67 22.36 -8.87
C LEU A 64 -0.08 23.75 -8.59
N ASN A 65 -0.91 24.79 -8.59
CA ASN A 65 -0.50 26.18 -8.31
C ASN A 65 0.68 26.69 -9.16
N ASN A 66 0.78 26.25 -10.42
CA ASN A 66 1.92 26.55 -11.30
C ASN A 66 3.28 26.10 -10.70
N GLU A 67 3.31 24.94 -10.04
CA GLU A 67 4.58 24.32 -9.63
C GLU A 67 5.28 23.65 -10.81
N LEU A 68 6.61 23.63 -10.78
CA LEU A 68 7.44 22.96 -11.79
C LEU A 68 7.41 21.45 -11.57
N VAL A 69 6.92 20.72 -12.57
CA VAL A 69 6.73 19.27 -12.50
C VAL A 69 7.34 18.54 -13.68
N GLU A 70 7.65 17.27 -13.47
CA GLU A 70 7.96 16.31 -14.53
C GLU A 70 6.73 15.46 -14.81
N SER A 71 6.35 15.31 -16.07
CA SER A 71 5.25 14.42 -16.47
C SER A 71 5.76 13.03 -16.83
N TYR A 72 4.91 12.03 -16.58
CA TYR A 72 5.21 10.63 -16.84
C TYR A 72 4.04 9.93 -17.55
N GLN A 73 4.36 8.93 -18.37
CA GLN A 73 3.33 8.10 -19.00
C GLN A 73 2.77 7.04 -18.04
N CYS A 74 3.61 6.48 -17.15
CA CYS A 74 3.19 5.45 -16.23
C CYS A 74 4.03 5.42 -14.94
N PHE A 75 3.50 4.76 -13.92
CA PHE A 75 4.21 4.41 -12.69
C PHE A 75 3.93 2.96 -12.32
N LYS A 76 4.83 2.39 -11.52
CA LYS A 76 4.70 1.06 -10.95
C LYS A 76 4.28 1.18 -9.49
N TYR A 77 3.28 0.40 -9.10
CA TYR A 77 2.85 0.26 -7.70
C TYR A 77 2.77 -1.23 -7.37
N GLY A 78 3.71 -1.71 -6.56
CA GLY A 78 3.87 -3.13 -6.30
C GLY A 78 4.14 -3.89 -7.60
N ASN A 79 3.26 -4.81 -7.97
CA ASN A 79 3.37 -5.62 -9.19
C ASN A 79 2.47 -5.11 -10.34
N MET A 80 1.94 -3.89 -10.22
CA MET A 80 1.02 -3.31 -11.19
C MET A 80 1.65 -2.10 -11.89
N PHE A 81 1.38 -1.96 -13.19
CA PHE A 81 1.62 -0.73 -13.93
C PHE A 81 0.31 0.02 -14.11
N LEU A 82 0.35 1.32 -13.83
CA LEU A 82 -0.75 2.25 -14.04
C LEU A 82 -0.22 3.42 -14.87
N GLY A 83 -1.03 3.94 -15.79
CA GLY A 83 -0.56 4.93 -16.74
C GLY A 83 -1.65 5.77 -17.37
N THR A 84 -1.28 6.60 -18.33
CA THR A 84 -2.22 7.42 -19.11
C THR A 84 -2.65 6.75 -20.42
N ALA A 85 -2.02 5.63 -20.80
CA ALA A 85 -2.38 4.84 -21.98
C ALA A 85 -3.70 4.08 -21.77
N ASP A 86 -4.45 3.86 -22.86
CA ASP A 86 -5.82 3.33 -22.80
C ASP A 86 -5.95 1.98 -22.05
N ASN A 87 -4.93 1.13 -22.10
CA ASN A 87 -4.93 -0.17 -21.43
C ASN A 87 -4.49 -0.13 -19.95
N LEU A 88 -3.94 0.98 -19.45
CA LEU A 88 -3.40 1.13 -18.09
C LEU A 88 -4.03 2.28 -17.31
N CYS A 89 -4.97 3.00 -17.91
CA CYS A 89 -5.50 4.26 -17.39
C CYS A 89 -6.71 4.12 -16.49
N PHE A 90 -7.12 2.91 -16.10
CA PHE A 90 -8.22 2.74 -15.15
C PHE A 90 -7.74 2.01 -13.89
N CYS A 91 -8.20 2.48 -12.73
CA CYS A 91 -7.98 1.79 -11.46
C CYS A 91 -9.22 1.86 -10.56
N ASN A 92 -9.33 0.88 -9.67
CA ASN A 92 -10.39 0.80 -8.67
C ASN A 92 -9.92 1.47 -7.37
N LEU A 93 -10.72 2.37 -6.84
CA LEU A 93 -10.53 2.94 -5.52
C LEU A 93 -11.10 2.01 -4.43
N THR A 94 -10.71 2.24 -3.18
CA THR A 94 -11.15 1.44 -2.03
C THR A 94 -12.65 1.54 -1.76
N ASP A 95 -13.31 2.58 -2.27
CA ASP A 95 -14.77 2.75 -2.25
C ASP A 95 -15.49 1.97 -3.37
N GLY A 96 -14.76 1.25 -4.21
CA GLY A 96 -15.28 0.49 -5.35
C GLY A 96 -15.52 1.32 -6.62
N SER A 97 -15.25 2.62 -6.59
CA SER A 97 -15.36 3.46 -7.80
C SER A 97 -14.20 3.22 -8.77
N ILE A 98 -14.49 3.34 -10.06
CA ILE A 98 -13.49 3.24 -11.12
C ILE A 98 -13.13 4.65 -11.57
N VAL A 99 -11.84 4.97 -11.60
CA VAL A 99 -11.36 6.27 -12.05
C VAL A 99 -10.40 6.13 -13.22
N LYS A 100 -10.45 7.09 -14.14
CA LYS A 100 -9.50 7.20 -15.25
C LYS A 100 -8.32 8.09 -14.84
N ILE A 101 -7.10 7.57 -14.91
CA ILE A 101 -5.86 8.32 -14.76
C ILE A 101 -5.65 9.17 -16.02
N VAL A 102 -5.59 10.49 -15.84
CA VAL A 102 -5.43 11.46 -16.93
C VAL A 102 -4.02 12.00 -16.98
N ARG A 103 -3.43 12.31 -15.82
CA ARG A 103 -2.07 12.83 -15.74
C ARG A 103 -1.32 12.28 -14.54
N ILE A 104 -0.01 12.16 -14.71
CA ILE A 104 0.92 11.68 -13.68
C ILE A 104 2.08 12.66 -13.66
N HIS A 105 2.28 13.31 -12.52
CA HIS A 105 3.31 14.33 -12.33
C HIS A 105 4.16 14.03 -11.11
N LYS A 106 5.41 14.46 -11.13
CA LYS A 106 6.29 14.49 -9.96
C LYS A 106 6.82 15.91 -9.79
N LYS A 107 6.69 16.48 -8.60
CA LYS A 107 7.30 17.76 -8.27
C LYS A 107 8.82 17.62 -8.25
N ILE A 108 9.52 18.56 -8.88
CA ILE A 108 10.98 18.53 -8.91
C ILE A 108 11.57 18.87 -7.54
N GLU A 109 10.99 19.86 -6.86
CA GLU A 109 11.53 20.38 -5.59
C GLU A 109 11.38 19.39 -4.43
N THR A 110 10.17 18.82 -4.26
CA THR A 110 9.85 17.94 -3.12
C THR A 110 9.97 16.45 -3.46
N SER A 111 10.13 16.11 -4.74
CA SER A 111 10.02 14.73 -5.25
C SER A 111 8.67 14.04 -4.96
N GLU A 112 7.63 14.79 -4.57
CA GLU A 112 6.29 14.28 -4.35
C GLU A 112 5.58 13.95 -5.67
N GLY A 113 4.86 12.83 -5.70
CA GLY A 113 4.08 12.37 -6.85
C GLY A 113 2.61 12.76 -6.77
N PHE A 114 2.05 13.21 -7.89
CA PHE A 114 0.65 13.59 -8.04
C PHE A 114 0.02 12.82 -9.20
N ILE A 115 -1.15 12.25 -8.96
CA ILE A 115 -1.95 11.56 -9.98
C ILE A 115 -3.27 12.28 -10.10
N ILE A 116 -3.57 12.77 -11.30
CA ILE A 116 -4.82 13.46 -11.61
C ILE A 116 -5.73 12.47 -12.31
N PHE A 117 -6.89 12.23 -11.72
CA PHE A 117 -7.88 11.29 -12.22
C PHE A 117 -9.24 11.95 -12.46
N LYS A 118 -10.05 11.31 -13.31
CA LYS A 118 -11.45 11.68 -13.57
C LYS A 118 -12.36 10.49 -13.21
N LYS A 119 -13.50 10.80 -12.61
CA LYS A 119 -14.61 9.85 -12.42
C LYS A 119 -15.44 9.75 -13.69
#